data_AF-A0A7C2XVR2-F1
#
_entry.id   AF-A0A7C2XVR2-F1
#
_cell.length_a   1.000
_cell.length_b   1.000
_cell.length_c   1.000
_cell.angle_alpha   90.00
_cell.angle_beta   90.00
_cell.angle_gamma   90.00
#
_symmetry.space_group_name_H-M   'P 1'
#
loop_
_entity.id
_entity.type
_entity.pdbx_description
1 polymer ?
#
loop_
_entity_poly.entity_id
_entity_poly.type
_entity_poly.pdbx_seq_one_letter_code
_entity_poly.pdbx_strand_id
1 'polypeptide(L)'
;MKINMQIVSGGALFLIGISLDFIFNLIAAEIKVQVWYDENRAWILMIAGVLVLVGIILIIGNLRKDAKLKAEKKSNVSSDMPIFSEDEKYLREQLACHQENHRQLLKQKSTYAAGEEPLYLLNQIAAEEKAIKEIEQQLRK
;
A
#
# COMPACT_ATOMS: atom_id res chain seq x y z
N MET A 1 -45.09 45.97 -39.48
CA MET A 1 -43.65 45.89 -39.15
C MET A 1 -43.21 44.45 -39.41
N LYS A 2 -42.52 44.19 -40.53
CA LYS A 2 -42.08 42.85 -40.95
C LYS A 2 -40.66 42.63 -40.42
N ILE A 3 -40.47 41.63 -39.56
CA ILE A 3 -39.12 41.15 -39.22
C ILE A 3 -38.94 39.82 -39.94
N ASN A 4 -37.94 39.83 -40.82
CA ASN A 4 -37.56 38.73 -41.68
C ASN A 4 -37.02 37.55 -40.88
N MET A 5 -37.43 36.38 -41.36
CA MET A 5 -36.83 35.07 -41.12
C MET A 5 -35.41 35.02 -41.68
N GLN A 6 -34.63 34.05 -41.18
CA GLN A 6 -33.32 33.56 -41.64
C GLN A 6 -32.10 34.10 -40.87
N ILE A 7 -31.54 33.25 -39.99
CA ILE A 7 -30.12 32.83 -39.86
C ILE A 7 -30.09 31.93 -38.61
N VAL A 8 -30.63 30.72 -38.70
CA VAL A 8 -30.40 29.66 -37.69
C VAL A 8 -30.41 28.31 -38.40
N SER A 9 -29.42 28.03 -39.25
CA SER A 9 -29.25 26.67 -39.79
C SER A 9 -27.81 26.28 -40.12
N GLY A 10 -26.86 27.22 -40.21
CA GLY A 10 -25.45 26.90 -40.47
C GLY A 10 -24.65 26.46 -39.22
N GLY A 11 -24.90 27.07 -38.06
CA GLY A 11 -24.09 26.83 -36.85
C GLY A 11 -24.39 25.50 -36.15
N ALA A 12 -25.63 25.02 -36.21
CA ALA A 12 -26.04 23.77 -35.56
C ALA A 12 -25.48 22.52 -36.29
N LEU A 13 -25.37 22.57 -37.63
CA LEU A 13 -24.77 21.48 -38.42
C LEU A 13 -23.24 21.40 -38.22
N PHE A 14 -22.57 22.53 -37.99
CA PHE A 14 -21.12 22.57 -37.77
C PHE A 14 -20.73 21.97 -36.40
N LEU A 15 -21.54 22.20 -35.36
CA LEU A 15 -21.31 21.64 -34.03
C LEU A 15 -21.54 20.11 -33.96
N ILE A 16 -22.44 19.57 -34.79
CA ILE A 16 -22.68 18.11 -34.91
C ILE A 16 -21.53 17.44 -35.69
N GLY A 17 -20.97 18.09 -36.70
CA GLY A 17 -19.82 17.57 -37.46
C GLY A 17 -18.54 17.44 -36.62
N ILE A 18 -18.20 18.48 -35.85
CA ILE A 18 -17.00 18.48 -34.98
C ILE A 18 -17.08 17.41 -33.88
N SER A 19 -18.28 17.14 -33.37
CA SER A 19 -18.48 16.14 -32.33
C SER A 19 -18.38 14.70 -32.86
N LEU A 20 -18.79 14.43 -34.10
CA LEU A 20 -18.63 13.13 -34.74
C LEU A 20 -17.16 12.81 -35.06
N ASP A 21 -16.39 13.76 -35.62
CA ASP A 21 -14.97 13.54 -35.91
C ASP A 21 -14.13 13.30 -34.63
N PHE A 22 -14.50 13.94 -33.52
CA PHE A 22 -13.87 13.70 -32.22
C PHE A 22 -14.19 12.30 -31.67
N ILE A 23 -15.45 11.87 -31.77
CA ILE A 23 -15.88 10.53 -31.36
C ILE A 23 -15.22 9.45 -32.24
N PHE A 24 -15.14 9.65 -33.55
CA PHE A 24 -14.46 8.73 -34.46
C PHE A 24 -12.96 8.64 -34.18
N ASN A 25 -12.29 9.75 -33.89
CA ASN A 25 -10.87 9.72 -33.51
C ASN A 25 -10.65 9.03 -32.15
N LEU A 26 -11.56 9.20 -31.19
CA LEU A 26 -11.50 8.53 -29.89
C LEU A 26 -11.71 7.01 -30.03
N ILE A 27 -12.72 6.59 -30.79
CA ILE A 27 -13.00 5.17 -31.08
C ILE A 27 -11.86 4.56 -31.90
N ALA A 28 -11.32 5.27 -32.89
CA ALA A 28 -10.19 4.79 -33.68
C ALA A 28 -8.90 4.65 -32.85
N ALA A 29 -8.71 5.51 -31.84
CA ALA A 29 -7.60 5.39 -30.89
C ALA A 29 -7.78 4.17 -29.98
N GLU A 30 -8.98 3.93 -29.45
CA GLU A 30 -9.29 2.73 -28.66
C GLU A 30 -9.11 1.44 -29.46
N ILE A 31 -9.60 1.40 -30.70
CA ILE A 31 -9.44 0.24 -31.58
C ILE A 31 -7.96 -0.01 -31.90
N LYS A 32 -7.16 1.03 -32.15
CA LYS A 32 -5.72 0.88 -32.39
C LYS A 32 -4.98 0.33 -31.18
N VAL A 33 -5.32 0.77 -29.97
CA VAL A 33 -4.74 0.24 -28.73
C VAL A 33 -5.11 -1.23 -28.55
N GLN A 34 -6.36 -1.59 -28.84
CA GLN A 34 -6.84 -2.96 -28.71
C GLN A 34 -6.22 -3.91 -29.74
N VAL A 35 -6.08 -3.49 -31.00
CA VAL A 35 -5.41 -4.27 -32.06
C VAL A 35 -3.92 -4.44 -31.74
N TRP A 36 -3.25 -3.37 -31.28
CA TRP A 36 -1.85 -3.46 -30.85
C TRP A 36 -1.68 -4.39 -29.65
N TYR A 37 -2.61 -4.35 -28.69
CA TYR A 37 -2.59 -5.24 -27.53
C TYR A 37 -2.81 -6.70 -27.94
N ASP A 38 -3.73 -6.98 -28.85
CA ASP A 38 -3.99 -8.34 -29.34
C ASP A 38 -2.79 -8.90 -30.12
N GLU A 39 -2.15 -8.09 -30.97
CA GLU A 39 -0.96 -8.48 -31.73
C GLU A 39 0.25 -8.74 -30.82
N ASN A 40 0.38 -7.97 -29.72
CA ASN A 40 1.48 -8.10 -28.76
C ASN A 40 1.13 -8.93 -27.52
N ARG A 41 -0.07 -9.51 -27.46
CA ARG A 41 -0.59 -10.22 -26.27
C ARG A 41 0.34 -11.32 -25.81
N ALA A 42 0.89 -12.11 -26.74
CA ALA A 42 1.81 -13.20 -26.42
C ALA A 42 3.11 -12.69 -25.77
N TRP A 43 3.67 -11.59 -26.28
CA TRP A 43 4.88 -10.97 -25.73
C TRP A 43 4.64 -10.36 -24.35
N ILE A 44 3.49 -9.69 -24.16
CA ILE A 44 3.08 -9.13 -22.87
C ILE A 44 2.94 -10.24 -21.81
N LEU A 45 2.29 -11.36 -22.17
CA LEU A 45 2.14 -12.50 -21.28
C LEU A 45 3.49 -13.17 -20.95
N MET A 46 4.43 -13.26 -21.91
CA MET A 46 5.77 -13.77 -21.64
C MET A 46 6.54 -12.88 -20.66
N ILE A 47 6.50 -11.56 -20.84
CA ILE A 47 7.16 -10.60 -19.93
C ILE A 47 6.56 -10.69 -18.53
N ALA A 48 5.23 -10.72 -18.43
CA ALA A 48 4.53 -10.89 -17.16
C ALA A 48 4.93 -12.20 -16.45
N GLY A 49 5.02 -13.31 -17.21
CA GLY A 49 5.47 -14.60 -16.68
C GLY A 49 6.90 -14.58 -16.13
N VAL A 50 7.83 -13.92 -16.83
CA VAL A 50 9.22 -13.75 -16.36
C VAL A 50 9.27 -12.93 -15.07
N LEU A 51 8.50 -11.84 -14.98
CA LEU A 51 8.44 -11.02 -13.77
C LEU A 51 7.92 -11.79 -12.56
N VAL A 52 6.89 -12.61 -12.74
CA VAL A 52 6.38 -13.50 -11.67
C VAL A 52 7.46 -14.49 -11.22
N LEU A 53 8.18 -15.09 -12.16
CA LEU A 53 9.21 -16.08 -11.86
C LEU A 53 10.40 -15.48 -11.11
N VAL A 54 10.83 -14.27 -11.49
CA VAL A 54 11.85 -13.50 -10.75
C VAL A 54 11.36 -13.18 -9.33
N GLY A 55 10.10 -12.76 -9.19
CA GLY A 55 9.49 -12.50 -7.88
C GLY A 55 9.52 -13.72 -6.96
N ILE A 56 9.16 -14.90 -7.48
CA ILE A 56 9.20 -16.17 -6.74
C ILE A 56 10.63 -16.51 -6.30
N ILE A 57 11.63 -16.33 -7.17
CA ILE A 57 13.04 -16.60 -6.84
C ILE A 57 13.52 -15.68 -5.70
N LEU A 58 13.16 -14.39 -5.74
CA LEU A 58 13.52 -13.45 -4.67
C LEU A 58 12.87 -13.81 -3.33
N ILE A 59 11.59 -14.22 -3.35
CA ILE A 59 10.88 -14.68 -2.15
C ILE A 59 11.56 -15.91 -1.55
N ILE A 60 11.86 -16.93 -2.37
CA ILE A 60 12.56 -18.14 -1.93
C ILE A 60 13.95 -17.80 -1.36
N GLY A 61 14.67 -16.88 -2.00
CA GLY A 61 15.96 -16.39 -1.54
C GLY A 61 15.90 -15.76 -0.15
N ASN A 62 14.90 -14.91 0.11
CA ASN A 62 14.71 -14.30 1.43
C ASN A 62 14.31 -15.32 2.49
N LEU A 63 13.38 -16.24 2.20
CA LEU A 63 13.00 -17.32 3.13
C LEU A 63 14.20 -18.19 3.53
N ARG A 64 15.13 -18.44 2.61
CA ARG A 64 16.35 -19.22 2.89
C ARG A 64 17.34 -18.47 3.79
N LYS A 65 17.41 -17.14 3.69
CA LYS A 65 18.21 -16.29 4.59
C LYS A 65 17.62 -16.29 6.00
N ASP A 66 16.31 -16.17 6.12
CA ASP A 66 15.61 -16.21 7.40
C ASP A 66 15.74 -17.55 8.11
N ALA A 67 15.72 -18.66 7.34
CA ALA A 67 15.97 -20.00 7.87
C ALA A 67 17.40 -20.17 8.40
N LYS A 68 18.41 -19.63 7.69
CA LYS A 68 19.81 -19.67 8.14
C LYS A 68 20.03 -18.81 9.39
N LEU A 69 19.45 -17.61 9.46
CA LEU A 69 19.53 -16.75 10.64
C LEU A 69 18.86 -17.38 11.87
N LYS A 70 17.74 -18.09 11.68
CA LYS A 70 17.08 -18.84 12.77
C LYS A 70 17.91 -20.05 13.24
N ALA A 71 18.59 -20.75 12.33
CA ALA A 71 19.47 -21.87 12.68
C ALA A 71 20.75 -21.41 13.41
N GLU A 72 21.34 -20.30 12.97
CA GLU A 72 22.54 -19.71 13.60
C GLU A 72 22.20 -19.12 14.99
N LYS A 73 21.04 -18.46 15.13
CA LYS A 73 20.54 -18.00 16.42
C LYS A 73 20.29 -19.16 17.40
N LYS A 74 19.81 -20.32 16.93
CA LYS A 74 19.55 -21.48 17.80
C LYS A 74 20.83 -22.19 18.28
N SER A 75 21.92 -22.11 17.51
CA SER A 75 23.23 -22.68 17.89
C SER A 75 24.04 -21.80 18.85
N ASN A 76 23.75 -20.49 18.92
CA ASN A 76 24.47 -19.53 19.77
C ASN A 76 23.72 -19.13 21.05
N VAL A 77 22.56 -19.73 21.37
CA VAL A 77 21.96 -19.66 22.72
C VAL A 77 22.51 -20.81 23.56
N SER A 78 23.82 -20.76 23.79
CA SER A 78 24.52 -21.55 24.81
C SER A 78 25.10 -20.53 25.79
N SER A 79 24.64 -20.62 27.05
CA SER A 79 25.12 -19.92 28.26
C SER A 79 25.08 -18.39 28.24
N ASP A 80 24.14 -17.82 29.03
CA ASP A 80 24.08 -16.44 29.55
C ASP A 80 22.80 -15.64 29.22
N MET A 81 21.65 -16.32 29.09
CA MET A 81 20.36 -15.62 29.20
C MET A 81 19.99 -15.51 30.68
N PRO A 82 19.67 -14.31 31.21
CA PRO A 82 19.10 -14.19 32.55
C PRO A 82 17.86 -15.08 32.61
N ILE A 83 17.74 -15.88 33.66
CA ILE A 83 16.56 -16.71 33.90
C ILE A 83 15.43 -15.76 34.31
N PHE A 84 14.79 -15.14 33.32
CA PHE A 84 13.56 -14.40 33.48
C PHE A 84 12.44 -15.39 33.80
N SER A 85 11.58 -15.07 34.77
CA SER A 85 10.37 -15.86 35.04
C SER A 85 9.49 -15.89 33.77
N GLU A 86 8.67 -16.92 33.60
CA GLU A 86 7.74 -16.98 32.45
C GLU A 86 6.83 -15.74 32.38
N ASP A 87 6.45 -15.19 33.53
CA ASP A 87 5.70 -13.93 33.64
C ASP A 87 6.49 -12.74 33.09
N GLU A 88 7.78 -12.65 33.38
CA GLU A 88 8.63 -11.57 32.87
C GLU A 88 8.85 -11.69 31.36
N LYS A 89 9.01 -12.91 30.84
CA LYS A 89 9.08 -13.14 29.38
C LYS A 89 7.79 -12.70 28.70
N TYR A 90 6.64 -13.08 29.25
CA TYR A 90 5.33 -12.70 28.74
C TYR A 90 5.12 -11.18 28.74
N LEU A 91 5.51 -10.49 29.83
CA LEU A 91 5.45 -9.04 29.90
C LEU A 91 6.39 -8.36 28.90
N ARG A 92 7.59 -8.89 28.68
CA ARG A 92 8.53 -8.38 27.66
C ARG A 92 7.99 -8.56 26.24
N GLU A 93 7.32 -9.67 25.95
CA GLU A 93 6.68 -9.91 24.65
C GLU A 93 5.51 -8.94 24.41
N GLN A 94 4.65 -8.75 25.40
CA GLN A 94 3.59 -7.74 25.34
C GLN A 94 4.15 -6.32 25.17
N LEU A 95 5.20 -5.96 25.90
CA LEU A 95 5.84 -4.65 25.77
C LEU A 95 6.33 -4.43 24.33
N ALA A 96 6.98 -5.42 23.73
CA ALA A 96 7.45 -5.34 22.35
C ALA A 96 6.28 -5.16 21.35
N CYS A 97 5.15 -5.84 21.59
CA CYS A 97 3.95 -5.69 20.77
C CYS A 97 3.38 -4.26 20.85
N HIS A 98 3.19 -3.73 22.06
CA HIS A 98 2.67 -2.37 22.25
C HIS A 98 3.62 -1.30 21.70
N GLN A 99 4.95 -1.46 21.86
CA GLN A 99 5.94 -0.55 21.29
C GLN A 99 5.90 -0.54 19.76
N GLU A 100 5.75 -1.70 19.12
CA GLU A 100 5.62 -1.77 17.67
C GLU A 100 4.31 -1.15 17.17
N ASN A 101 3.19 -1.39 17.87
CA ASN A 101 1.91 -0.74 17.56
C ASN A 101 2.01 0.78 17.70
N HIS A 102 2.59 1.29 18.78
CA HIS A 102 2.81 2.72 19.00
C HIS A 102 3.65 3.34 17.87
N ARG A 103 4.73 2.66 17.46
CA ARG A 103 5.56 3.09 16.32
C ARG A 103 4.77 3.18 15.02
N GLN A 104 3.90 2.21 14.75
CA GLN A 104 3.04 2.21 13.56
C GLN A 104 2.02 3.35 13.60
N LEU A 105 1.39 3.60 14.75
CA LEU A 105 0.45 4.71 14.93
C LEU A 105 1.15 6.07 14.77
N LEU A 106 2.37 6.23 15.29
CA LEU A 106 3.17 7.45 15.07
C LEU A 106 3.52 7.64 13.59
N LYS A 107 3.82 6.56 12.87
CA LYS A 107 4.04 6.61 11.42
C LYS A 107 2.76 7.04 10.69
N GLN A 108 1.61 6.52 11.08
CA GLN A 108 0.32 6.97 10.53
C GLN A 108 0.04 8.44 10.87
N LYS A 109 0.34 8.87 12.10
CA LYS A 109 0.21 10.29 12.51
C LYS A 109 1.03 11.19 11.60
N SER A 110 2.23 10.77 11.22
CA SER A 110 3.11 11.55 10.33
C SER A 110 2.58 11.76 8.90
N THR A 111 1.54 11.03 8.47
CA THR A 111 0.91 11.24 7.15
C THR A 111 -0.09 12.39 7.15
N TYR A 112 -0.51 12.87 8.33
CA TYR A 112 -1.45 13.97 8.47
C TYR A 112 -0.70 15.29 8.68
N ALA A 113 -1.27 16.39 8.21
CA ALA A 113 -0.76 17.72 8.55
C ALA A 113 -1.02 18.02 10.03
N ALA A 114 -0.21 18.91 10.62
CA ALA A 114 -0.37 19.31 12.01
C ALA A 114 -1.78 19.89 12.23
N GLY A 115 -2.52 19.32 13.18
CA GLY A 115 -3.90 19.72 13.49
C GLY A 115 -4.99 19.05 12.64
N GLU A 116 -4.63 18.28 11.62
CA GLU A 116 -5.57 17.46 10.82
C GLU A 116 -5.58 15.99 11.23
N GLU A 117 -4.89 15.67 12.32
CA GLU A 117 -4.77 14.32 12.87
C GLU A 117 -6.14 13.85 13.39
N PRO A 118 -6.63 12.68 12.96
CA PRO A 118 -7.92 12.18 13.43
C PRO A 118 -7.91 11.94 14.94
N LEU A 119 -8.96 12.38 15.65
CA LEU A 119 -9.06 12.23 17.10
C LEU A 119 -8.96 10.77 17.55
N TYR A 120 -9.50 9.83 16.78
CA TYR A 120 -9.40 8.40 17.09
C TYR A 120 -7.94 7.92 17.10
N LEU A 121 -7.09 8.45 16.22
CA LEU A 121 -5.68 8.10 16.12
C LEU A 121 -4.91 8.61 17.34
N LEU A 122 -5.19 9.85 17.76
CA LEU A 122 -4.61 10.43 18.97
C LEU A 122 -5.00 9.64 20.22
N ASN A 123 -6.26 9.23 20.32
CA ASN A 123 -6.73 8.40 21.43
C ASN A 123 -6.06 7.01 21.45
N GLN A 124 -5.87 6.40 20.28
CA GLN A 124 -5.15 5.12 20.17
C GLN A 124 -3.69 5.25 20.60
N ILE A 125 -3.00 6.30 20.15
CA ILE A 125 -1.60 6.57 20.57
C ILE A 125 -1.53 6.73 22.09
N ALA A 126 -2.44 7.51 22.69
CA ALA A 126 -2.46 7.71 24.14
C ALA A 126 -2.77 6.41 24.91
N ALA A 127 -3.62 5.54 24.37
CA ALA A 127 -3.91 4.24 24.95
C ALA A 127 -2.70 3.31 24.93
N GLU A 128 -1.98 3.25 23.80
CA GLU A 128 -0.74 2.46 23.67
C GLU A 128 0.35 2.98 24.61
N GLU A 129 0.54 4.30 24.73
CA GLU A 129 1.50 4.90 25.67
C GLU A 129 1.21 4.53 27.12
N LYS A 130 -0.07 4.47 27.49
CA LYS A 130 -0.48 4.06 28.82
C LYS A 130 -0.18 2.58 29.06
N ALA A 131 -0.51 1.71 28.11
CA ALA A 131 -0.24 0.28 28.20
C ALA A 131 1.27 -0.01 28.33
N ILE A 132 2.10 0.66 27.53
CA ILE A 132 3.57 0.57 27.62
C ILE A 132 4.05 0.94 29.03
N LYS A 133 3.60 2.08 29.56
CA LYS A 133 4.00 2.53 30.91
C LYS A 133 3.56 1.56 32.00
N GLU A 134 2.36 0.98 31.90
CA GLU A 134 1.87 0.00 32.87
C GLU A 134 2.71 -1.27 32.86
N ILE A 135 3.05 -1.80 31.69
CA ILE A 135 3.91 -3.00 31.55
C ILE A 135 5.33 -2.69 32.02
N GLU A 136 5.89 -1.54 31.67
CA GLU A 136 7.21 -1.11 32.17
C GLU A 136 7.25 -0.98 33.70
N GLN A 137 6.15 -0.53 34.33
CA GLN A 137 6.05 -0.51 35.79
C GLN A 137 5.97 -1.92 36.38
N GLN A 138 5.25 -2.84 35.75
CA GLN A 138 5.19 -4.23 36.19
C GLN A 138 6.55 -4.94 36.08
N LEU A 139 7.31 -4.66 35.03
CA LEU A 139 8.66 -5.21 34.84
C LEU A 139 9.72 -4.64 35.81
N ARG A 140 9.43 -3.53 36.49
CA ARG A 140 10.33 -2.91 37.49
C ARG A 140 10.03 -3.35 38.93
N LYS A 141 8.91 -4.03 39.16
CA LYS A 141 8.50 -4.56 40.47
C LYS A 141 9.06 -5.95 40.68
#